data_AF-A0A2E3Q392-F1
#
_entry.id   AF-A0A2E3Q392-F1
#
_cell.length_a   1.000
_cell.length_b   1.000
_cell.length_c   1.000
_cell.angle_alpha   90.00
_cell.angle_beta   90.00
_cell.angle_gamma   90.00
#
_symmetry.space_group_name_H-M   'P 1'
#
loop_
_entity.id
_entity.type
_entity.pdbx_description
1 polymer ?
#
loop_
_entity_poly.entity_id
_entity_poly.type
_entity_poly.pdbx_seq_one_letter_code
_entity_poly.pdbx_strand_id
1 'polypeptide(L)'
;MADESRFDRPPVCPRCGYDLGGVVRAWTDRCPLEMPCSECGYEMRLSLVMGADRPPKWFIGAHRGWFSGCRRGPGTLLRMMIPGWPWRTLSLASLQRSCGRRTLVIWGVWIILAFSILPMSSILLLEAGYIIKDLRLMFDVQEDTRLMLSEGRKKGIDLDDQYPLIRQVATDATSASYPWTMAGRYSWRRISSLMGIEPSRRGRPVKPPMVLGLALTPSQSTYRVRTHRDLLNPVFESRRLSEGIPLVDLNWAGSRLGNSPWAWRPREPGSIRFLLVAPPVIVSVLVMPLCFLMLPATLRQARVSKRQLGRIWAFSFAVILPVAFVEFLLPSAFFDGAMIESLRKLWYRQMPLAGIMLPAVLLWAWWWGSGRLLRLPRAMLVSAVLVLIANLSTGLVLLPWAEDWFWILGTWVGGP
;
A
#
# COMPACT_ATOMS: atom_id res chain seq x y z
N MET A 1 45.96 6.95 -17.11
CA MET A 1 45.88 5.74 -17.96
C MET A 1 44.44 5.54 -18.42
N ALA A 2 44.14 5.88 -19.67
CA ALA A 2 42.87 5.53 -20.29
C ALA A 2 42.88 4.02 -20.58
N ASP A 3 41.83 3.32 -20.17
CA ASP A 3 41.70 1.87 -20.27
C ASP A 3 41.58 1.45 -21.75
N GLU A 4 42.70 1.01 -22.33
CA GLU A 4 42.85 0.62 -23.75
C GLU A 4 41.91 -0.53 -24.14
N SER A 5 41.49 -1.35 -23.16
CA SER A 5 40.49 -2.42 -23.33
C SER A 5 39.09 -1.95 -23.78
N ARG A 6 38.87 -0.62 -23.86
CA ARG A 6 37.58 -0.07 -24.26
C ARG A 6 37.32 -0.17 -25.76
N PHE A 7 38.35 -0.31 -26.59
CA PHE A 7 38.24 -0.36 -28.05
C PHE A 7 38.10 -1.78 -28.62
N ASP A 8 38.24 -2.83 -27.80
CA ASP A 8 38.20 -4.23 -28.28
C ASP A 8 36.81 -4.74 -28.65
N ARG A 9 35.74 -3.98 -28.37
CA ARG A 9 34.38 -4.41 -28.73
C ARG A 9 34.07 -4.00 -30.15
N PRO A 10 33.67 -4.94 -31.03
CA PRO A 10 33.27 -4.58 -32.39
C PRO A 10 32.12 -3.57 -32.35
N PRO A 11 32.15 -2.53 -33.19
CA PRO A 11 31.08 -1.56 -33.27
C PRO A 11 29.83 -2.28 -33.75
N VAL A 12 28.78 -2.30 -32.92
CA VAL A 12 27.53 -3.00 -33.22
C VAL A 12 26.37 -2.01 -33.22
N CYS A 13 25.42 -2.19 -34.13
CA CYS A 13 24.22 -1.37 -34.21
C CYS A 13 23.47 -1.39 -32.88
N PRO A 14 23.14 -0.23 -32.29
CA PRO A 14 22.55 -0.18 -30.96
C PRO A 14 21.09 -0.67 -30.91
N ARG A 15 20.43 -0.76 -32.08
CA ARG A 15 19.03 -1.20 -32.21
C ARG A 15 18.93 -2.72 -32.45
N CYS A 16 19.50 -3.22 -33.55
CA CYS A 16 19.38 -4.64 -33.92
C CYS A 16 20.56 -5.51 -33.45
N GLY A 17 21.71 -4.92 -33.13
CA GLY A 17 22.92 -5.65 -32.75
C GLY A 17 23.79 -6.14 -33.92
N TYR A 18 23.50 -5.71 -35.15
CA TYR A 18 24.31 -6.03 -36.33
C TYR A 18 25.76 -5.53 -36.19
N ASP A 19 26.73 -6.32 -36.64
CA ASP A 19 28.14 -5.95 -36.62
C ASP A 19 28.47 -4.93 -37.72
N LEU A 20 29.01 -3.79 -37.32
CA LEU A 20 29.41 -2.70 -38.21
C LEU A 20 30.91 -2.72 -38.47
N GLY A 21 31.67 -3.68 -37.93
CA GLY A 21 33.11 -3.77 -38.07
C GLY A 21 33.56 -3.77 -39.54
N GLY A 22 32.83 -4.47 -40.42
CA GLY A 22 33.11 -4.47 -41.85
C GLY A 22 32.95 -3.08 -42.50
N VAL A 23 31.87 -2.37 -42.15
CA VAL A 23 31.62 -1.02 -42.68
C VAL A 23 32.66 -0.02 -42.16
N VAL A 24 32.99 -0.10 -40.87
CA VAL A 24 33.99 0.78 -40.24
C VAL A 24 35.39 0.55 -40.84
N ARG A 25 35.77 -0.71 -41.12
CA ARG A 25 37.06 -1.05 -41.76
C ARG A 25 37.15 -0.59 -43.21
N ALA A 26 36.03 -0.44 -43.89
CA ALA A 26 35.99 0.01 -45.29
C ALA A 26 36.17 1.53 -45.46
N TRP A 27 36.23 2.30 -44.37
CA TRP A 27 36.43 3.75 -44.46
C TRP A 27 37.90 4.08 -44.70
N THR A 28 38.21 4.58 -45.89
CA THR A 28 39.55 5.03 -46.29
C THR A 28 39.73 6.52 -46.05
N ASP A 29 38.76 7.35 -46.46
CA ASP A 29 39.01 8.78 -46.65
C ASP A 29 38.26 9.69 -45.68
N ARG A 30 37.04 9.31 -45.25
CA ARG A 30 36.20 10.13 -44.33
C ARG A 30 35.33 9.25 -43.45
N CYS A 31 35.28 9.58 -42.15
CA CYS A 31 34.36 8.96 -41.19
C CYS A 31 33.01 9.69 -41.25
N PRO A 32 31.92 9.05 -41.70
CA PRO A 32 30.60 9.67 -41.65
C PRO A 32 30.20 9.89 -40.18
N LEU A 33 29.58 11.02 -39.85
CA LEU A 33 29.10 11.27 -38.49
C LEU A 33 27.81 10.49 -38.19
N GLU A 34 26.99 10.29 -39.22
CA GLU A 34 25.72 9.56 -39.17
C GLU A 34 25.68 8.53 -40.30
N MET A 35 25.18 7.33 -40.02
CA MET A 35 24.98 6.30 -41.04
C MET A 35 23.71 5.49 -40.75
N PRO A 36 22.96 5.05 -41.77
CA PRO A 36 21.89 4.08 -41.58
C PRO A 36 22.47 2.67 -41.37
N CYS A 37 21.84 1.88 -40.51
CA CYS A 37 22.15 0.46 -40.40
C CYS A 37 21.59 -0.31 -41.61
N SER A 38 22.43 -1.07 -42.31
CA SER A 38 22.03 -1.89 -43.46
C SER A 38 20.94 -2.92 -43.15
N GLU A 39 20.86 -3.41 -41.91
CA GLU A 39 19.86 -4.41 -41.51
C GLU A 39 18.52 -3.83 -41.06
N CYS A 40 18.52 -2.75 -40.28
CA CYS A 40 17.30 -2.24 -39.63
C CYS A 40 16.94 -0.81 -40.02
N GLY A 41 17.69 -0.18 -40.91
CA GLY A 41 17.48 1.21 -41.35
C GLY A 41 17.65 2.27 -40.27
N TYR A 42 18.14 1.90 -39.08
CA TYR A 42 18.31 2.83 -37.98
C TYR A 42 19.48 3.78 -38.25
N GLU A 43 19.17 5.07 -38.38
CA GLU A 43 20.17 6.14 -38.44
C GLU A 43 20.88 6.27 -37.08
N MET A 44 22.16 5.90 -37.06
CA MET A 44 23.00 5.98 -35.87
C MET A 44 24.08 7.02 -36.04
N ARG A 45 24.31 7.78 -34.97
CA ARG A 45 25.49 8.62 -34.82
C ARG A 45 26.68 7.75 -34.46
N LEU A 46 27.73 7.79 -35.28
CA LEU A 46 28.89 6.93 -35.09
C LEU A 46 29.69 7.29 -33.83
N SER A 47 29.69 8.56 -33.43
CA SER A 47 30.22 8.98 -32.13
C SER A 47 29.60 8.24 -30.93
N LEU A 48 28.29 7.91 -31.01
CA LEU A 48 27.60 7.15 -29.97
C LEU A 48 28.03 5.67 -29.96
N VAL A 49 28.22 5.08 -31.14
CA VAL A 49 28.61 3.67 -31.34
C VAL A 49 30.07 3.46 -30.91
N MET A 50 30.96 4.35 -31.34
CA MET A 50 32.40 4.34 -31.04
C MET A 50 32.72 4.74 -29.59
N GLY A 51 31.71 5.05 -28.79
CA GLY A 51 31.87 5.21 -27.36
C GLY A 51 32.23 6.61 -26.87
N ALA A 52 32.21 7.62 -27.74
CA ALA A 52 32.48 9.01 -27.36
C ALA A 52 31.46 9.53 -26.34
N ASP A 53 30.20 9.10 -26.48
CA ASP A 53 29.13 9.51 -25.57
C ASP A 53 29.20 8.79 -24.23
N ARG A 54 29.08 9.58 -23.16
CA ARG A 54 29.08 9.10 -21.78
C ARG A 54 27.64 8.98 -21.31
N PRO A 55 27.24 7.83 -20.73
CA PRO A 55 25.94 7.73 -20.08
C PRO A 55 25.82 8.83 -19.01
N PRO A 56 24.60 9.32 -18.75
CA PRO A 56 24.41 10.38 -17.76
C PRO A 56 24.82 9.89 -16.38
N LYS A 57 25.42 10.79 -15.57
CA LYS A 57 26.05 10.46 -14.27
C LYS A 57 25.12 9.78 -13.25
N TRP A 58 23.81 9.99 -13.39
CA TRP A 58 22.79 9.40 -12.52
C TRP A 58 22.51 7.93 -12.84
N PHE A 59 22.83 7.47 -14.06
CA PHE A 59 22.50 6.13 -14.51
C PHE A 59 23.40 5.08 -13.87
N ILE A 60 22.80 3.98 -13.42
CA ILE A 60 23.49 2.89 -12.71
C ILE A 60 24.64 2.28 -13.53
N GLY A 61 24.51 2.25 -14.85
CA GLY A 61 25.55 1.74 -15.75
C GLY A 61 26.64 2.76 -16.10
N ALA A 62 26.64 3.96 -15.51
CA ALA A 62 27.60 5.00 -15.87
C ALA A 62 29.04 4.73 -15.42
N HIS A 63 29.22 3.92 -14.37
CA HIS A 63 30.55 3.60 -13.83
C HIS A 63 30.79 2.09 -13.76
N ARG A 64 32.07 1.71 -13.85
CA ARG A 64 32.54 0.34 -13.66
C ARG A 64 32.83 0.15 -12.18
N GLY A 65 32.06 -0.68 -11.50
CA GLY A 65 32.31 -1.07 -10.11
C GLY A 65 31.02 -1.30 -9.32
N TRP A 66 31.01 -2.36 -8.51
CA TRP A 66 29.86 -2.79 -7.71
C TRP A 66 29.33 -1.65 -6.82
N PHE A 67 30.18 -1.09 -5.96
CA PHE A 67 29.81 0.00 -5.05
C PHE A 67 29.31 1.25 -5.78
N SER A 68 29.93 1.58 -6.92
CA SER A 68 29.54 2.75 -7.72
C SER A 68 28.16 2.58 -8.38
N GLY A 69 27.79 1.34 -8.73
CA GLY A 69 26.46 0.97 -9.21
C GLY A 69 25.46 0.98 -8.05
N CYS A 70 25.80 0.38 -6.91
CA CYS A 70 24.94 0.36 -5.73
C CYS A 70 24.58 1.78 -5.26
N ARG A 71 25.56 2.69 -5.12
CA ARG A 71 25.30 4.08 -4.70
C ARG A 71 24.38 4.84 -5.65
N ARG A 72 24.32 4.46 -6.93
CA ARG A 72 23.48 5.11 -7.95
C ARG A 72 22.13 4.45 -8.15
N GLY A 73 21.92 3.26 -7.62
CA GLY A 73 20.66 2.53 -7.71
C GLY A 73 19.45 3.38 -7.34
N PRO A 74 19.40 4.02 -6.14
CA PRO A 74 18.27 4.85 -5.74
C PRO A 74 18.02 6.01 -6.71
N GLY A 75 19.09 6.69 -7.13
CA GLY A 75 19.00 7.82 -8.05
C GLY A 75 18.56 7.42 -9.46
N THR A 76 18.88 6.21 -9.91
CA THR A 76 18.36 5.63 -11.15
C THR A 76 16.90 5.24 -10.98
N LEU A 77 16.55 4.59 -9.86
CA LEU A 77 15.19 4.16 -9.55
C LEU A 77 14.22 5.34 -9.57
N LEU A 78 14.51 6.38 -8.80
CA LEU A 78 13.66 7.57 -8.68
C LEU A 78 13.44 8.27 -10.04
N ARG A 79 14.49 8.34 -10.87
CA ARG A 79 14.40 8.95 -12.20
C ARG A 79 13.65 8.06 -13.19
N MET A 80 13.81 6.74 -13.09
CA MET A 80 13.07 5.76 -13.89
C MET A 80 11.57 5.74 -13.55
N MET A 81 11.16 6.27 -12.40
CA MET A 81 9.73 6.43 -12.08
C MET A 81 9.05 7.57 -12.86
N ILE A 82 9.82 8.50 -13.46
CA ILE A 82 9.27 9.64 -14.19
C ILE A 82 9.02 9.23 -15.65
N PRO A 83 7.76 9.14 -16.11
CA PRO A 83 7.45 8.68 -17.46
C PRO A 83 8.08 9.61 -18.51
N GLY A 84 8.77 9.00 -19.49
CA GLY A 84 9.38 9.71 -20.62
C GLY A 84 10.72 10.41 -20.32
N TRP A 85 11.03 10.79 -19.09
CA TRP A 85 12.27 11.52 -18.77
C TRP A 85 13.56 10.70 -18.98
N PRO A 86 13.67 9.44 -18.52
CA PRO A 86 14.87 8.61 -18.76
C PRO A 86 15.14 8.42 -20.24
N TRP A 87 14.09 8.26 -21.03
CA TRP A 87 14.16 7.97 -22.46
C TRP A 87 14.57 9.17 -23.31
N ARG A 88 14.40 10.40 -22.78
CA ARG A 88 14.92 11.62 -23.42
C ARG A 88 16.41 11.82 -23.18
N THR A 89 16.95 11.27 -22.10
CA THR A 89 18.33 11.50 -21.66
C THR A 89 19.27 10.32 -21.91
N LEU A 90 18.73 9.11 -22.02
CA LEU A 90 19.47 7.90 -22.36
C LEU A 90 19.46 7.67 -23.88
N SER A 91 20.64 7.48 -24.48
CA SER A 91 20.76 7.01 -25.85
C SER A 91 20.76 5.47 -25.91
N LEU A 92 20.26 4.85 -26.98
CA LEU A 92 20.30 3.38 -27.15
C LEU A 92 21.73 2.83 -27.04
N ALA A 93 22.70 3.56 -27.59
CA ALA A 93 24.11 3.18 -27.52
C ALA A 93 24.64 3.22 -26.09
N SER A 94 24.25 4.23 -25.30
CA SER A 94 24.59 4.29 -23.87
C SER A 94 23.99 3.09 -23.12
N LEU A 95 22.71 2.77 -23.35
CA LEU A 95 22.05 1.60 -22.76
C LEU A 95 22.77 0.30 -23.14
N GLN A 96 23.20 0.18 -24.40
CA GLN A 96 23.93 -0.98 -24.89
C GLN A 96 25.25 -1.22 -24.17
N ARG A 97 26.07 -0.17 -24.09
CA ARG A 97 27.44 -0.23 -23.57
C ARG A 97 27.46 -0.34 -22.04
N SER A 98 26.57 0.39 -21.37
CA SER A 98 26.55 0.53 -19.92
C SER A 98 25.76 -0.56 -19.19
N CYS A 99 24.82 -1.22 -19.87
CA CYS A 99 23.97 -2.23 -19.25
C CYS A 99 24.51 -3.65 -19.50
N GLY A 100 25.61 -3.99 -18.80
CA GLY A 100 26.13 -5.36 -18.75
C GLY A 100 25.31 -6.27 -17.81
N ARG A 101 25.61 -7.58 -17.82
CA ARG A 101 24.95 -8.56 -16.92
C ARG A 101 25.05 -8.14 -15.45
N ARG A 102 26.22 -7.64 -15.03
CA ARG A 102 26.46 -7.14 -13.66
C ARG A 102 25.52 -5.96 -13.32
N THR A 103 25.40 -4.99 -14.21
CA THR A 103 24.51 -3.83 -14.03
C THR A 103 23.06 -4.27 -13.87
N LEU A 104 22.61 -5.26 -14.65
CA LEU A 104 21.26 -5.83 -14.53
C LEU A 104 21.04 -6.55 -13.20
N VAL A 105 22.03 -7.28 -12.69
CA VAL A 105 21.95 -7.92 -11.37
C VAL A 105 21.83 -6.87 -10.26
N ILE A 106 22.70 -5.86 -10.26
CA ILE A 106 22.63 -4.77 -9.26
C ILE A 106 21.28 -4.06 -9.36
N TRP A 107 20.80 -3.81 -10.58
CA TRP A 107 19.48 -3.22 -10.80
C TRP A 107 18.34 -4.09 -10.24
N GLY A 108 18.38 -5.40 -10.49
CA GLY A 108 17.41 -6.35 -9.93
C GLY A 108 17.39 -6.33 -8.40
N VAL A 109 18.55 -6.27 -7.76
CA VAL A 109 18.66 -6.14 -6.29
C VAL A 109 17.98 -4.85 -5.81
N TRP A 110 18.18 -3.72 -6.49
CA TRP A 110 17.51 -2.47 -6.12
C TRP A 110 15.99 -2.52 -6.28
N ILE A 111 15.51 -3.19 -7.32
CA ILE A 111 14.08 -3.39 -7.52
C ILE A 111 13.51 -4.23 -6.37
N ILE A 112 14.12 -5.38 -6.07
CA ILE A 112 13.69 -6.24 -4.96
C ILE A 112 13.69 -5.45 -3.65
N LEU A 113 14.78 -4.74 -3.36
CA LEU A 113 14.90 -3.94 -2.15
C LEU A 113 13.81 -2.86 -2.06
N ALA A 114 13.52 -2.16 -3.16
CA ALA A 114 12.45 -1.17 -3.19
C ALA A 114 11.07 -1.80 -2.97
N PHE A 115 10.80 -2.95 -3.59
CA PHE A 115 9.56 -3.71 -3.39
C PHE A 115 9.43 -4.26 -1.97
N SER A 116 10.53 -4.54 -1.26
CA SER A 116 10.48 -4.98 0.14
C SER A 116 10.36 -3.81 1.12
N ILE A 117 11.08 -2.72 0.88
CA ILE A 117 11.10 -1.56 1.80
C ILE A 117 9.77 -0.81 1.75
N LEU A 118 9.20 -0.54 0.58
CA LEU A 118 8.00 0.31 0.46
C LEU A 118 6.77 -0.23 1.21
N PRO A 119 6.41 -1.54 1.11
CA PRO A 119 5.33 -2.09 1.91
C PRO A 119 5.65 -2.09 3.40
N MET A 120 6.87 -2.48 3.79
CA MET A 120 7.28 -2.48 5.19
C MET A 120 7.25 -1.10 5.81
N SER A 121 7.75 -0.06 5.12
CA SER A 121 7.69 1.31 5.61
C SER A 121 6.25 1.79 5.76
N SER A 122 5.35 1.36 4.87
CA SER A 122 3.95 1.75 4.93
C SER A 122 3.21 1.08 6.08
N ILE A 123 3.48 -0.21 6.32
CA ILE A 123 2.97 -0.93 7.49
C ILE A 123 3.46 -0.24 8.77
N LEU A 124 4.74 0.11 8.86
CA LEU A 124 5.29 0.81 10.02
C LEU A 124 4.66 2.20 10.22
N LEU A 125 4.40 2.95 9.14
CA LEU A 125 3.71 4.24 9.21
C LEU A 125 2.26 4.11 9.66
N LEU A 126 1.56 3.05 9.23
CA LEU A 126 0.19 2.74 9.66
C LEU A 126 0.16 2.45 11.15
N GLU A 127 0.99 1.51 11.62
CA GLU A 127 1.08 1.14 13.03
C GLU A 127 1.46 2.35 13.90
N ALA A 128 2.40 3.19 13.45
CA ALA A 128 2.74 4.43 14.13
C ALA A 128 1.54 5.39 14.22
N GLY A 129 0.73 5.49 13.15
CA GLY A 129 -0.51 6.27 13.14
C GLY A 129 -1.53 5.78 14.16
N TYR A 130 -1.72 4.46 14.27
CA TYR A 130 -2.59 3.84 15.27
C TYR A 130 -2.11 4.13 16.69
N ILE A 131 -0.82 3.97 16.96
CA ILE A 131 -0.23 4.25 18.27
C ILE A 131 -0.44 5.74 18.65
N ILE A 132 -0.23 6.67 17.72
CA ILE A 132 -0.44 8.10 17.97
C ILE A 132 -1.92 8.39 18.27
N LYS A 133 -2.85 7.75 17.57
CA LYS A 133 -4.29 7.91 17.80
C LYS A 133 -4.72 7.41 19.17
N ASP A 134 -4.23 6.25 19.57
CA ASP A 134 -4.51 5.66 20.88
C ASP A 134 -3.91 6.52 22.00
N LEU A 135 -2.68 7.04 21.82
CA LEU A 135 -2.07 7.99 22.75
C LEU A 135 -2.92 9.26 22.91
N ARG A 136 -3.43 9.83 21.82
CA ARG A 136 -4.32 11.00 21.89
C ARG A 136 -5.60 10.70 22.66
N LEU A 137 -6.27 9.58 22.38
CA LEU A 137 -7.47 9.18 23.10
C LEU A 137 -7.21 9.01 24.61
N MET A 138 -6.05 8.48 25.00
CA MET A 138 -5.68 8.40 26.41
C MET A 138 -5.46 9.78 27.04
N PHE A 139 -4.84 10.72 26.33
CA PHE A 139 -4.66 12.10 26.81
C PHE A 139 -6.00 12.84 26.93
N ASP A 140 -6.90 12.69 25.97
CA ASP A 140 -8.23 13.29 25.99
C ASP A 140 -9.03 12.77 27.20
N VAL A 141 -9.01 11.45 27.45
CA VAL A 141 -9.66 10.85 28.64
C VAL A 141 -9.04 11.39 29.93
N GLN A 142 -7.72 11.59 29.96
CA GLN A 142 -7.04 12.14 31.13
C GLN A 142 -7.43 13.61 31.39
N GLU A 143 -7.60 14.40 30.32
CA GLU A 143 -8.04 15.80 30.39
C GLU A 143 -9.51 15.91 30.84
N ASP A 144 -10.40 15.10 30.26
CA ASP A 144 -11.81 15.01 30.68
C ASP A 144 -11.93 14.59 32.14
N THR A 145 -11.11 13.64 32.58
CA THR A 145 -11.09 13.20 33.99
C THR A 145 -10.64 14.35 34.92
N ARG A 146 -9.62 15.12 34.52
CA ARG A 146 -9.18 16.30 35.30
C ARG A 146 -10.26 17.38 35.37
N LEU A 147 -10.96 17.63 34.26
CA LEU A 147 -12.07 18.57 34.21
C LEU A 147 -13.21 18.13 35.13
N MET A 148 -13.63 16.85 35.08
CA MET A 148 -14.66 16.32 35.96
C MET A 148 -14.29 16.43 37.44
N LEU A 149 -13.05 16.11 37.82
CA LEU A 149 -12.57 16.27 39.21
C LEU A 149 -12.58 17.74 39.64
N SER A 150 -12.20 18.66 38.75
CA SER A 150 -12.22 20.09 39.05
C SER A 150 -13.64 20.64 39.24
N GLU A 151 -14.61 20.15 38.46
CA GLU A 151 -16.01 20.55 38.54
C GLU A 151 -16.70 19.95 39.78
N GLY A 152 -16.41 18.68 40.10
CA GLY A 152 -16.88 18.04 41.34
C GLY A 152 -16.44 18.81 42.59
N ARG A 153 -15.17 19.24 42.62
CA ARG A 153 -14.63 20.09 43.72
C ARG A 153 -15.37 21.42 43.82
N LYS A 154 -15.71 22.06 42.70
CA LYS A 154 -16.49 23.32 42.70
C LYS A 154 -17.92 23.15 43.23
N LYS A 155 -18.51 21.96 43.09
CA LYS A 155 -19.86 21.64 43.57
C LYS A 155 -19.90 21.19 45.04
N GLY A 156 -18.77 21.19 45.75
CA GLY A 156 -18.69 20.73 47.14
C GLY A 156 -18.88 19.21 47.30
N ILE A 157 -18.74 18.45 46.22
CA ILE A 157 -18.73 16.99 46.29
C ILE A 157 -17.31 16.58 46.68
N ASP A 158 -17.16 16.07 47.90
CA ASP A 158 -15.89 15.54 48.36
C ASP A 158 -15.61 14.18 47.70
N LEU A 159 -14.90 14.22 46.59
CA LEU A 159 -14.51 13.03 45.83
C LEU A 159 -13.39 12.24 46.54
N ASP A 160 -12.78 12.76 47.60
CA ASP A 160 -11.69 12.09 48.32
C ASP A 160 -12.18 10.83 49.09
N ASP A 161 -13.48 10.75 49.43
CA ASP A 161 -14.10 9.55 50.01
C ASP A 161 -14.42 8.45 48.97
N GLN A 162 -14.65 8.81 47.71
CA GLN A 162 -14.83 7.85 46.60
C GLN A 162 -13.52 7.51 45.87
N TYR A 163 -12.45 8.24 46.21
CA TYR A 163 -11.11 8.12 45.64
C TYR A 163 -10.50 6.72 45.69
N PRO A 164 -10.66 5.87 46.73
CA PRO A 164 -10.04 4.54 46.69
C PRO A 164 -10.62 3.66 45.59
N LEU A 165 -11.93 3.74 45.32
CA LEU A 165 -12.57 2.94 44.27
C LEU A 165 -12.21 3.46 42.87
N ILE A 166 -12.25 4.79 42.67
CA ILE A 166 -11.90 5.42 41.39
C ILE A 166 -10.41 5.24 41.10
N ARG A 167 -9.54 5.39 42.11
CA ARG A 167 -8.10 5.17 41.99
C ARG A 167 -7.82 3.72 41.68
N GLN A 168 -8.46 2.75 42.33
CA GLN A 168 -8.28 1.34 42.04
C GLN A 168 -8.68 0.98 40.60
N VAL A 169 -9.82 1.50 40.12
CA VAL A 169 -10.25 1.32 38.72
C VAL A 169 -9.27 2.00 37.74
N ALA A 170 -8.76 3.19 38.05
CA ALA A 170 -7.79 3.90 37.21
C ALA A 170 -6.39 3.28 37.22
N THR A 171 -5.92 2.76 38.37
CA THR A 171 -4.64 2.02 38.45
C THR A 171 -4.73 0.68 37.75
N ASP A 172 -5.87 0.00 37.85
CA ASP A 172 -6.11 -1.23 37.10
C ASP A 172 -6.16 -0.97 35.59
N ALA A 173 -6.81 0.13 35.17
CA ALA A 173 -6.85 0.57 33.76
C ALA A 173 -5.48 0.93 33.18
N THR A 174 -4.61 1.58 33.96
CA THR A 174 -3.29 2.06 33.50
C THR A 174 -2.17 1.04 33.68
N SER A 175 -2.28 0.08 34.60
CA SER A 175 -1.30 -1.00 34.79
C SER A 175 -1.49 -2.17 33.81
N ALA A 176 -2.63 -2.24 33.12
CA ALA A 176 -2.85 -3.14 32.00
C ALA A 176 -2.11 -2.60 30.77
N SER A 177 -0.82 -2.91 30.65
CA SER A 177 0.06 -2.58 29.51
C SER A 177 -0.41 -3.12 28.15
N TYR A 178 -1.52 -3.87 28.12
CA TYR A 178 -2.22 -4.32 26.93
C TYR A 178 -3.74 -4.46 27.23
N PRO A 179 -4.63 -3.72 26.54
CA PRO A 179 -6.08 -3.70 26.82
C PRO A 179 -6.75 -5.09 26.76
N TRP A 180 -6.22 -6.01 25.94
CA TRP A 180 -6.74 -7.38 25.80
C TRP A 180 -6.51 -8.28 27.03
N THR A 181 -5.61 -7.92 27.94
CA THR A 181 -5.39 -8.71 29.16
C THR A 181 -6.44 -8.48 30.25
N MET A 182 -7.26 -7.43 30.15
CA MET A 182 -8.35 -7.19 31.10
C MET A 182 -9.49 -8.19 30.97
N ALA A 183 -9.88 -8.57 29.75
CA ALA A 183 -11.00 -9.50 29.55
C ALA A 183 -10.71 -10.91 30.11
N GLY A 184 -9.43 -11.26 30.28
CA GLY A 184 -9.01 -12.57 30.79
C GLY A 184 -8.64 -12.61 32.29
N ARG A 185 -8.37 -11.46 32.94
CA ARG A 185 -7.80 -11.46 34.31
C ARG A 185 -8.77 -11.14 35.43
N TYR A 186 -9.93 -10.58 35.15
CA TYR A 186 -11.00 -10.57 36.15
C TYR A 186 -11.72 -11.90 36.14
N SER A 187 -11.12 -12.91 36.80
CA SER A 187 -11.89 -14.10 37.16
C SER A 187 -13.13 -13.63 37.92
N TRP A 188 -14.29 -14.17 37.57
CA TRP A 188 -15.58 -13.83 38.17
C TRP A 188 -15.53 -13.78 39.72
N ARG A 189 -14.69 -14.61 40.34
CA ARG A 189 -14.42 -14.63 41.78
C ARG A 189 -13.98 -13.29 42.37
N ARG A 190 -13.19 -12.50 41.66
CA ARG A 190 -12.64 -11.23 42.16
C ARG A 190 -13.64 -10.09 42.01
N ILE A 191 -14.42 -10.10 40.94
CA ILE A 191 -15.55 -9.19 40.74
C ILE A 191 -16.65 -9.48 41.76
N SER A 192 -16.97 -10.76 42.00
CA SER A 192 -18.00 -11.15 42.98
C SER A 192 -17.58 -10.79 44.41
N SER A 193 -16.30 -10.93 44.77
CA SER A 193 -15.81 -10.54 46.10
C SER A 193 -15.83 -9.02 46.32
N LEU A 194 -15.51 -8.23 45.30
CA LEU A 194 -15.56 -6.76 45.37
C LEU A 194 -16.99 -6.23 45.46
N MET A 195 -17.98 -6.95 44.91
CA MET A 195 -19.40 -6.59 44.99
C MET A 195 -20.12 -7.19 46.21
N GLY A 196 -19.41 -7.85 47.13
CA GLY A 196 -20.01 -8.49 48.31
C GLY A 196 -20.93 -9.69 48.00
N ILE A 197 -20.81 -10.28 46.81
CA ILE A 197 -21.62 -11.41 46.38
C ILE A 197 -20.91 -12.70 46.82
N GLU A 198 -21.31 -13.25 47.97
CA GLU A 198 -20.82 -14.55 48.43
C GLU A 198 -21.34 -15.68 47.51
N PRO A 199 -20.47 -16.53 46.96
CA PRO A 199 -20.91 -17.69 46.20
C PRO A 199 -21.61 -18.68 47.14
N SER A 200 -22.91 -18.92 46.90
CA SER A 200 -23.72 -19.85 47.70
C SER A 200 -23.06 -21.23 47.79
N ARG A 201 -22.82 -21.69 49.02
CA ARG A 201 -21.94 -22.84 49.36
C ARG A 201 -22.40 -24.24 48.90
N ARG A 202 -23.45 -24.39 48.07
CA ARG A 202 -23.91 -25.72 47.61
C ARG A 202 -24.45 -25.69 46.18
N GLY A 203 -23.78 -26.42 45.28
CA GLY A 203 -24.40 -26.99 44.08
C GLY A 203 -23.90 -26.49 42.72
N ARG A 204 -23.12 -27.35 42.04
CA ARG A 204 -22.72 -27.40 40.61
C ARG A 204 -21.98 -26.19 40.01
N PRO A 205 -20.96 -26.43 39.15
CA PRO A 205 -20.31 -25.36 38.40
C PRO A 205 -21.32 -24.76 37.41
N VAL A 206 -21.84 -23.58 37.73
CA VAL A 206 -22.57 -22.75 36.77
C VAL A 206 -21.54 -22.28 35.74
N LYS A 207 -21.75 -22.61 34.45
CA LYS A 207 -20.97 -22.00 33.35
C LYS A 207 -21.05 -20.48 33.54
N PRO A 208 -19.92 -19.76 33.60
CA PRO A 208 -19.95 -18.33 33.88
C PRO A 208 -20.87 -17.66 32.85
N PRO A 209 -21.84 -16.83 33.28
CA PRO A 209 -22.57 -16.02 32.32
C PRO A 209 -21.54 -15.18 31.58
N MET A 210 -21.71 -15.06 30.26
CA MET A 210 -20.94 -14.12 29.46
C MET A 210 -21.39 -12.72 29.92
N VAL A 211 -20.68 -12.15 30.89
CA VAL A 211 -20.96 -10.82 31.41
C VAL A 211 -20.55 -9.83 30.33
N LEU A 212 -21.53 -9.33 29.57
CA LEU A 212 -21.31 -8.52 28.38
C LEU A 212 -20.97 -7.04 28.70
N GLY A 213 -20.95 -6.67 29.98
CA GLY A 213 -20.56 -5.34 30.43
C GLY A 213 -21.23 -4.97 31.77
N LEU A 214 -20.50 -4.27 32.62
CA LEU A 214 -21.05 -3.57 33.78
C LEU A 214 -21.62 -2.23 33.27
N ALA A 215 -22.94 -2.13 33.18
CA ALA A 215 -23.61 -0.86 32.92
C ALA A 215 -23.87 -0.17 34.28
N LEU A 216 -23.16 0.92 34.53
CA LEU A 216 -23.46 1.80 35.66
C LEU A 216 -24.72 2.59 35.32
N THR A 217 -25.84 2.26 35.97
CA THR A 217 -27.04 3.11 35.95
C THR A 217 -26.97 4.13 37.08
N PRO A 218 -27.30 5.42 36.87
CA PRO A 218 -26.91 6.51 37.77
C PRO A 218 -27.74 6.64 39.06
N SER A 219 -28.60 5.68 39.41
CA SER A 219 -29.60 5.89 40.46
C SER A 219 -29.62 4.87 41.60
N GLN A 220 -28.65 3.94 41.69
CA GLN A 220 -28.63 2.98 42.80
C GLN A 220 -27.21 2.71 43.31
N SER A 221 -27.03 2.84 44.63
CA SER A 221 -25.84 2.41 45.38
C SER A 221 -25.71 0.87 45.49
N THR A 222 -26.37 0.12 44.59
CA THR A 222 -26.32 -1.34 44.51
C THR A 222 -25.95 -1.81 43.11
N TYR A 223 -24.84 -2.56 43.03
CA TYR A 223 -24.37 -3.18 41.80
C TYR A 223 -25.35 -4.25 41.34
N ARG A 224 -25.86 -4.16 40.10
CA ARG A 224 -26.68 -5.21 39.49
C ARG A 224 -26.05 -5.73 38.21
N VAL A 225 -25.67 -7.01 38.23
CA VAL A 225 -25.16 -7.72 37.06
C VAL A 225 -26.35 -8.11 36.19
N ARG A 226 -26.44 -7.56 34.97
CA ARG A 226 -27.42 -8.03 33.98
C ARG A 226 -26.86 -9.25 33.25
N THR A 227 -27.67 -10.30 33.14
CA THR A 227 -27.34 -11.45 32.28
C THR A 227 -27.92 -11.26 30.88
N HIS A 228 -27.36 -11.94 29.87
CA HIS A 228 -27.88 -11.92 28.49
C HIS A 228 -29.37 -12.32 28.40
N ARG A 229 -29.89 -13.04 29.40
CA ARG A 229 -31.28 -13.47 29.46
C ARG A 229 -32.23 -12.33 29.87
N ASP A 230 -31.74 -11.37 30.64
CA ASP A 230 -32.53 -10.21 31.11
C ASP A 230 -32.69 -9.14 30.04
N LEU A 231 -31.77 -9.07 29.07
CA LEU A 231 -31.83 -8.13 27.94
C LEU A 231 -32.82 -8.55 26.84
N LEU A 232 -33.27 -9.81 26.84
CA LEU A 232 -34.19 -10.36 25.83
C LEU A 232 -35.65 -10.40 26.29
N ASN A 233 -35.97 -9.91 27.48
CA ASN A 233 -37.34 -9.92 28.00
C ASN A 233 -37.96 -8.51 27.94
N PRO A 234 -38.89 -8.22 26.99
CA PRO A 234 -39.42 -6.87 26.76
C PRO A 234 -40.49 -6.43 27.78
N VAL A 235 -40.87 -7.28 28.75
CA VAL A 235 -41.92 -6.97 29.72
C VAL A 235 -41.33 -7.03 31.13
N PHE A 236 -40.83 -5.89 31.62
CA PHE A 236 -40.48 -5.72 33.03
C PHE A 236 -41.04 -4.38 33.51
N GLU A 237 -42.10 -4.42 34.32
CA GLU A 237 -42.74 -3.22 34.89
C GLU A 237 -41.85 -2.58 35.96
N SER A 238 -41.40 -1.36 35.70
CA SER A 238 -40.55 -0.55 36.60
C SER A 238 -41.33 0.21 37.69
N ARG A 239 -42.62 -0.07 37.88
CA ARG A 239 -43.56 0.86 38.53
C ARG A 239 -43.63 0.84 40.06
N ARG A 240 -42.82 0.06 40.78
CA ARG A 240 -42.98 -0.11 42.25
C ARG A 240 -41.78 0.24 43.14
N LEU A 241 -40.73 0.88 42.64
CA LEU A 241 -39.49 1.06 43.41
C LEU A 241 -38.95 2.51 43.50
N SER A 242 -39.77 3.53 43.24
CA SER A 242 -39.33 4.93 43.22
C SER A 242 -39.96 5.85 44.28
N GLU A 243 -40.66 5.34 45.28
CA GLU A 243 -41.16 6.19 46.37
C GLU A 243 -40.08 6.39 47.44
N GLY A 244 -39.50 7.59 47.49
CA GLY A 244 -38.76 8.08 48.67
C GLY A 244 -37.32 8.57 48.46
N ILE A 245 -36.77 8.57 47.25
CA ILE A 245 -35.41 9.06 47.00
C ILE A 245 -35.47 10.27 46.07
N PRO A 246 -34.92 11.45 46.44
CA PRO A 246 -34.83 12.58 45.54
C PRO A 246 -33.94 12.21 44.36
N LEU A 247 -34.56 11.97 43.19
CA LEU A 247 -33.87 11.87 41.93
C LEU A 247 -33.29 13.25 41.59
N VAL A 248 -31.99 13.42 41.81
CA VAL A 248 -31.23 14.40 41.06
C VAL A 248 -31.12 13.82 39.65
N ASP A 249 -31.95 14.34 38.75
CA ASP A 249 -31.97 13.96 37.34
C ASP A 249 -30.69 14.49 36.68
N LEU A 250 -29.59 13.76 36.84
CA LEU A 250 -28.41 13.91 36.00
C LEU A 250 -28.83 13.44 34.62
N ASN A 251 -29.41 14.37 33.87
CA ASN A 251 -29.89 14.20 32.51
C ASN A 251 -28.70 13.85 31.61
N TRP A 252 -28.31 12.58 31.62
CA TRP A 252 -27.35 11.97 30.71
C TRP A 252 -28.05 11.75 29.36
N ALA A 253 -28.57 12.84 28.80
CA ALA A 253 -29.04 12.91 27.43
C ALA A 253 -27.82 12.78 26.51
N GLY A 254 -27.45 11.55 26.18
CA GLY A 254 -26.48 11.31 25.10
C GLY A 254 -25.45 10.21 25.33
N SER A 255 -25.68 9.23 26.20
CA SER A 255 -24.81 8.04 26.19
C SER A 255 -25.03 7.24 24.90
N ARG A 256 -24.24 7.57 23.87
CA ARG A 256 -23.86 6.70 22.75
C ARG A 256 -23.05 5.48 23.24
N LEU A 257 -23.33 4.95 24.43
CA LEU A 257 -22.68 3.79 25.04
C LEU A 257 -23.12 2.45 24.44
N GLY A 258 -24.11 2.45 23.51
CA GLY A 258 -24.33 1.35 22.58
C GLY A 258 -23.14 1.12 21.63
N ASN A 259 -22.24 2.10 21.50
CA ASN A 259 -20.95 1.98 20.85
C ASN A 259 -19.85 1.93 21.91
N SER A 260 -19.84 0.92 22.78
CA SER A 260 -18.66 0.73 23.61
C SER A 260 -17.45 0.55 22.67
N PRO A 261 -16.34 1.28 22.86
CA PRO A 261 -15.14 1.16 22.03
C PRO A 261 -14.55 -0.27 22.02
N TRP A 262 -15.04 -1.11 22.94
CA TRP A 262 -14.57 -2.45 23.27
C TRP A 262 -15.53 -3.55 22.81
N ALA A 263 -16.71 -3.20 22.26
CA ALA A 263 -17.58 -4.18 21.61
C ALA A 263 -16.81 -4.72 20.40
N TRP A 264 -16.42 -6.00 20.48
CA TRP A 264 -15.73 -6.73 19.43
C TRP A 264 -16.46 -6.53 18.11
N ARG A 265 -16.00 -5.58 17.30
CA ARG A 265 -16.41 -5.53 15.90
C ARG A 265 -15.89 -6.83 15.30
N PRO A 266 -16.74 -7.70 14.74
CA PRO A 266 -16.25 -8.87 14.01
C PRO A 266 -15.22 -8.35 13.02
N ARG A 267 -14.00 -8.90 13.12
CA ARG A 267 -12.83 -8.48 12.36
C ARG A 267 -13.26 -8.39 10.89
N GLU A 268 -13.49 -7.18 10.41
CA GLU A 268 -14.00 -6.98 9.06
C GLU A 268 -13.00 -7.65 8.11
N PRO A 269 -13.46 -8.35 7.06
CA PRO A 269 -12.61 -9.11 6.13
C PRO A 269 -11.77 -8.20 5.21
N GLY A 270 -11.23 -7.10 5.74
CA GLY A 270 -10.42 -6.12 5.02
C GLY A 270 -9.17 -6.74 4.41
N SER A 271 -8.49 -7.65 5.12
CA SER A 271 -7.25 -8.29 4.64
C SER A 271 -7.45 -9.17 3.40
N ILE A 272 -8.62 -9.80 3.24
CA ILE A 272 -8.91 -10.67 2.08
C ILE A 272 -9.14 -9.82 0.83
N ARG A 273 -9.72 -8.62 0.97
CA ARG A 273 -9.98 -7.70 -0.16
C ARG A 273 -8.69 -7.18 -0.81
N PHE A 274 -7.57 -7.12 -0.08
CA PHE A 274 -6.27 -6.69 -0.61
C PHE A 274 -5.66 -7.69 -1.60
N LEU A 275 -5.92 -9.00 -1.45
CA LEU A 275 -5.39 -10.03 -2.34
C LEU A 275 -6.02 -10.02 -3.75
N LEU A 276 -7.20 -9.41 -3.89
CA LEU A 276 -7.99 -9.42 -5.14
C LEU A 276 -7.60 -8.31 -6.15
N VAL A 277 -7.00 -7.20 -5.72
CA VAL A 277 -6.68 -6.04 -6.59
C VAL A 277 -5.25 -6.07 -7.14
N ALA A 278 -4.32 -6.75 -6.44
CA ALA A 278 -2.92 -6.89 -6.87
C ALA A 278 -2.70 -7.67 -8.19
N PRO A 279 -3.43 -8.77 -8.48
CA PRO A 279 -3.19 -9.57 -9.67
C PRO A 279 -3.33 -8.80 -11.00
N PRO A 280 -4.36 -7.95 -11.25
CA PRO A 280 -4.50 -7.22 -12.51
C PRO A 280 -3.29 -6.42 -12.92
N VAL A 281 -2.75 -5.63 -12.01
CA VAL A 281 -1.67 -4.69 -12.31
C VAL A 281 -0.38 -5.46 -12.54
N ILE A 282 -0.11 -6.49 -11.74
CA ILE A 282 1.04 -7.37 -11.91
C ILE A 282 0.97 -8.08 -13.27
N VAL A 283 -0.20 -8.63 -13.63
CA VAL A 283 -0.39 -9.31 -14.92
C VAL A 283 -0.20 -8.34 -16.09
N SER A 284 -0.82 -7.16 -16.05
CA SER A 284 -0.70 -6.15 -17.12
C SER A 284 0.76 -5.77 -17.37
N VAL A 285 1.49 -5.55 -16.29
CA VAL A 285 2.91 -5.21 -16.30
C VAL A 285 3.79 -6.32 -16.87
N LEU A 286 3.48 -7.58 -16.56
CA LEU A 286 4.24 -8.73 -17.05
C LEU A 286 3.92 -9.05 -18.52
N VAL A 287 2.65 -8.89 -18.93
CA VAL A 287 2.17 -9.18 -20.27
C VAL A 287 2.67 -8.15 -21.29
N MET A 288 2.66 -6.88 -20.95
CA MET A 288 3.02 -5.81 -21.88
C MET A 288 4.42 -5.94 -22.57
N PRO A 289 5.50 -6.29 -21.87
CA PRO A 289 6.81 -6.55 -22.48
C PRO A 289 6.84 -7.83 -23.33
N LEU A 290 6.00 -8.83 -23.02
CA LEU A 290 5.78 -9.99 -23.89
C LEU A 290 5.10 -9.56 -25.20
N CYS A 291 4.14 -8.64 -25.15
CA CYS A 291 3.54 -8.06 -26.36
C CYS A 291 4.58 -7.32 -27.22
N PHE A 292 5.55 -6.64 -26.60
CA PHE A 292 6.67 -6.04 -27.35
C PHE A 292 7.62 -7.08 -27.97
N LEU A 293 7.79 -8.25 -27.35
CA LEU A 293 8.60 -9.34 -27.92
C LEU A 293 7.96 -9.94 -29.19
N MET A 294 6.63 -9.81 -29.33
CA MET A 294 5.89 -10.21 -30.52
C MET A 294 5.97 -9.18 -31.66
N LEU A 295 6.33 -7.93 -31.35
CA LEU A 295 6.35 -6.82 -32.31
C LEU A 295 7.35 -7.01 -33.48
N PRO A 296 8.56 -7.56 -33.28
CA PRO A 296 9.47 -7.87 -34.39
C PRO A 296 8.93 -8.95 -35.34
N ALA A 297 8.05 -9.84 -34.86
CA ALA A 297 7.44 -10.85 -35.72
C ALA A 297 6.40 -10.24 -36.67
N THR A 298 5.72 -9.18 -36.25
CA THR A 298 4.65 -8.52 -37.02
C THR A 298 5.16 -7.35 -37.86
N LEU A 299 6.25 -6.68 -37.46
CA LEU A 299 6.80 -5.51 -38.15
C LEU A 299 8.26 -5.74 -38.57
N ARG A 300 8.47 -6.13 -39.83
CA ARG A 300 9.83 -6.36 -40.41
C ARG A 300 10.79 -5.17 -40.24
N GLN A 301 10.27 -3.93 -40.24
CA GLN A 301 11.05 -2.70 -40.02
C GLN A 301 11.37 -2.40 -38.54
N ALA A 302 10.86 -3.21 -37.61
CA ALA A 302 11.08 -3.08 -36.17
C ALA A 302 12.05 -4.15 -35.63
N ARG A 303 13.08 -4.51 -36.40
CA ARG A 303 14.15 -5.40 -35.90
C ARG A 303 14.87 -4.75 -34.72
N VAL A 304 14.54 -5.19 -33.52
CA VAL A 304 15.18 -4.81 -32.26
C VAL A 304 15.84 -6.05 -31.67
N SER A 305 17.06 -5.90 -31.15
CA SER A 305 17.77 -6.99 -30.48
C SER A 305 16.97 -7.45 -29.25
N LYS A 306 16.78 -8.77 -29.11
CA LYS A 306 16.16 -9.38 -27.91
C LYS A 306 16.84 -8.91 -26.62
N ARG A 307 18.16 -8.69 -26.65
CA ARG A 307 18.93 -8.18 -25.51
C ARG A 307 18.56 -6.74 -25.13
N GLN A 308 18.31 -5.88 -26.13
CA GLN A 308 17.88 -4.51 -25.86
C GLN A 308 16.47 -4.47 -25.30
N LEU A 309 15.59 -5.30 -25.86
CA LEU A 309 14.24 -5.38 -25.35
C LEU A 309 14.20 -5.92 -23.92
N GLY A 310 15.00 -6.93 -23.59
CA GLY A 310 15.15 -7.42 -22.22
C GLY A 310 15.70 -6.37 -21.24
N ARG A 311 16.56 -5.45 -21.68
CA ARG A 311 17.03 -4.33 -20.86
C ARG A 311 15.93 -3.30 -20.60
N ILE A 312 15.23 -2.87 -21.66
CA ILE A 312 14.09 -1.95 -21.54
C ILE A 312 13.04 -2.55 -20.62
N TRP A 313 12.78 -3.86 -20.76
CA TRP A 313 11.90 -4.59 -19.87
C TRP A 313 12.35 -4.54 -18.42
N ALA A 314 13.62 -4.87 -18.13
CA ALA A 314 14.15 -4.83 -16.76
C ALA A 314 14.01 -3.44 -16.13
N PHE A 315 14.20 -2.35 -16.88
CA PHE A 315 14.00 -0.99 -16.37
C PHE A 315 12.52 -0.61 -16.21
N SER A 316 11.62 -1.23 -16.96
CA SER A 316 10.17 -0.98 -16.86
C SER A 316 9.60 -1.37 -15.50
N PHE A 317 10.25 -2.28 -14.77
CA PHE A 317 9.82 -2.63 -13.43
C PHE A 317 9.89 -1.47 -12.43
N ALA A 318 10.72 -0.45 -12.67
CA ALA A 318 10.75 0.73 -11.81
C ALA A 318 9.47 1.57 -11.90
N VAL A 319 8.75 1.55 -13.03
CA VAL A 319 7.45 2.24 -13.18
C VAL A 319 6.33 1.53 -12.44
N ILE A 320 6.50 0.25 -12.12
CA ILE A 320 5.52 -0.47 -11.30
C ILE A 320 5.52 0.06 -9.87
N LEU A 321 6.68 0.43 -9.33
CA LEU A 321 6.78 0.92 -7.95
C LEU A 321 5.84 2.09 -7.64
N PRO A 322 5.79 3.20 -8.43
CA PRO A 322 4.85 4.28 -8.16
C PRO A 322 3.40 3.85 -8.38
N VAL A 323 3.12 2.98 -9.36
CA VAL A 323 1.76 2.45 -9.58
C VAL A 323 1.30 1.67 -8.34
N ALA A 324 2.10 0.70 -7.90
CA ALA A 324 1.84 -0.08 -6.71
C ALA A 324 1.77 0.80 -5.45
N PHE A 325 2.64 1.81 -5.34
CA PHE A 325 2.61 2.75 -4.22
C PHE A 325 1.30 3.55 -4.17
N VAL A 326 0.89 4.13 -5.30
CA VAL A 326 -0.33 4.95 -5.38
C VAL A 326 -1.58 4.09 -5.16
N GLU A 327 -1.60 2.86 -5.67
CA GLU A 327 -2.77 1.99 -5.55
C GLU A 327 -2.90 1.26 -4.23
N PHE A 328 -1.79 0.79 -3.64
CA PHE A 328 -1.84 -0.02 -2.42
C PHE A 328 -1.59 0.80 -1.16
N LEU A 329 -0.64 1.74 -1.21
CA LEU A 329 -0.13 2.39 0.00
C LEU A 329 -0.86 3.69 0.30
N LEU A 330 -1.22 4.44 -0.74
CA LEU A 330 -1.94 5.70 -0.58
C LEU A 330 -3.33 5.48 0.05
N PRO A 331 -4.14 4.50 -0.40
CA PRO A 331 -5.44 4.24 0.23
C PRO A 331 -5.31 3.78 1.68
N SER A 332 -4.47 2.79 1.95
CA SER A 332 -4.33 2.27 3.32
C SER A 332 -3.87 3.36 4.30
N ALA A 333 -2.85 4.15 3.93
CA ALA A 333 -2.33 5.21 4.79
C ALA A 333 -3.29 6.41 4.98
N PHE A 334 -4.05 6.80 3.94
CA PHE A 334 -4.90 7.98 4.00
C PHE A 334 -6.32 7.71 4.53
N PHE A 335 -6.88 6.49 4.35
CA PHE A 335 -8.28 6.22 4.70
C PHE A 335 -8.53 5.93 6.19
N ASP A 336 -7.50 5.65 7.00
CA ASP A 336 -7.66 5.33 8.43
C ASP A 336 -7.76 6.57 9.36
N GLY A 337 -7.35 7.74 8.88
CA GLY A 337 -7.06 8.89 9.75
C GLY A 337 -8.23 9.84 10.05
N ALA A 338 -8.93 10.35 9.03
CA ALA A 338 -9.87 11.47 9.23
C ALA A 338 -10.80 11.78 8.04
N MET A 339 -10.70 11.04 6.92
CA MET A 339 -11.55 11.38 5.78
C MET A 339 -13.01 10.99 6.04
N ILE A 340 -13.90 11.90 5.65
CA ILE A 340 -15.35 11.73 5.65
C ILE A 340 -15.66 10.39 4.95
N GLU A 341 -16.46 9.55 5.59
CA GLU A 341 -16.97 8.27 5.08
C GLU A 341 -17.38 8.34 3.59
N SER A 342 -17.89 9.49 3.16
CA SER A 342 -18.25 9.83 1.79
C SER A 342 -17.08 9.74 0.79
N LEU A 343 -15.87 10.19 1.14
CA LEU A 343 -14.70 10.11 0.26
C LEU A 343 -14.18 8.68 0.14
N ARG A 344 -14.26 7.89 1.22
CA ARG A 344 -13.96 6.46 1.20
C ARG A 344 -14.93 5.71 0.28
N LYS A 345 -16.24 5.95 0.42
CA LYS A 345 -17.27 5.38 -0.48
C LYS A 345 -17.07 5.81 -1.93
N LEU A 346 -16.78 7.09 -2.18
CA LEU A 346 -16.49 7.59 -3.52
C LEU A 346 -15.24 6.91 -4.12
N TRP A 347 -14.18 6.78 -3.32
CA TRP A 347 -12.95 6.12 -3.73
C TRP A 347 -13.20 4.66 -4.09
N TYR A 348 -13.87 3.87 -3.24
CA TYR A 348 -14.20 2.47 -3.56
C TYR A 348 -15.10 2.34 -4.79
N ARG A 349 -16.03 3.29 -5.00
CA ARG A 349 -16.88 3.31 -6.20
C ARG A 349 -16.09 3.62 -7.48
N GLN A 350 -15.07 4.47 -7.40
CA GLN A 350 -14.22 4.83 -8.54
C GLN A 350 -12.97 3.95 -8.70
N MET A 351 -12.61 3.17 -7.67
CA MET A 351 -11.38 2.36 -7.64
C MET A 351 -11.22 1.42 -8.84
N PRO A 352 -12.26 0.75 -9.37
CA PRO A 352 -12.10 -0.11 -10.54
C PRO A 352 -11.65 0.69 -11.77
N LEU A 353 -12.23 1.88 -11.97
CA LEU A 353 -11.87 2.74 -13.10
C LEU A 353 -10.51 3.39 -12.88
N ALA A 354 -10.27 3.97 -11.71
CA ALA A 354 -9.01 4.65 -11.40
C ALA A 354 -7.83 3.66 -11.36
N GLY A 355 -8.01 2.49 -10.76
CA GLY A 355 -7.00 1.42 -10.65
C GLY A 355 -6.74 0.66 -11.95
N ILE A 356 -7.53 0.89 -13.01
CA ILE A 356 -7.20 0.38 -14.36
C ILE A 356 -6.63 1.51 -15.21
N MET A 357 -7.27 2.68 -15.19
CA MET A 357 -6.90 3.80 -16.06
C MET A 357 -5.56 4.42 -15.67
N LEU A 358 -5.28 4.60 -14.38
CA LEU A 358 -4.02 5.22 -13.94
C LEU A 358 -2.79 4.36 -14.31
N PRO A 359 -2.74 3.04 -14.00
CA PRO A 359 -1.67 2.18 -14.50
C PRO A 359 -1.59 2.18 -16.02
N ALA A 360 -2.72 2.12 -16.72
CA ALA A 360 -2.75 2.11 -18.18
C ALA A 360 -2.11 3.37 -18.77
N VAL A 361 -2.43 4.56 -18.25
CA VAL A 361 -1.85 5.83 -18.69
C VAL A 361 -0.35 5.89 -18.38
N LEU A 362 0.07 5.47 -17.17
CA LEU A 362 1.49 5.47 -16.78
C LEU A 362 2.31 4.49 -17.63
N LEU A 363 1.79 3.28 -17.85
CA LEU A 363 2.39 2.29 -18.75
C LEU A 363 2.44 2.80 -20.18
N TRP A 364 1.37 3.41 -20.68
CA TRP A 364 1.33 3.98 -22.02
C TRP A 364 2.39 5.07 -22.19
N ALA A 365 2.48 6.01 -21.26
CA ALA A 365 3.46 7.10 -21.29
C ALA A 365 4.90 6.57 -21.19
N TRP A 366 5.12 5.54 -20.36
CA TRP A 366 6.42 4.87 -20.25
C TRP A 366 6.86 4.23 -21.56
N TRP A 367 6.00 3.40 -22.14
CA TRP A 367 6.32 2.65 -23.36
C TRP A 367 6.30 3.52 -24.61
N TRP A 368 5.57 4.63 -24.61
CA TRP A 368 5.73 5.66 -25.62
C TRP A 368 7.16 6.21 -25.61
N GLY A 369 7.70 6.54 -24.43
CA GLY A 369 9.09 6.96 -24.26
C GLY A 369 10.09 5.92 -24.77
N SER A 370 9.92 4.66 -24.40
CA SER A 370 10.72 3.54 -24.91
C SER A 370 10.64 3.39 -26.43
N GLY A 371 9.44 3.54 -27.01
CA GLY A 371 9.22 3.50 -28.45
C GLY A 371 9.92 4.64 -29.20
N ARG A 372 9.95 5.85 -28.61
CA ARG A 372 10.74 6.97 -29.14
C ARG A 372 12.23 6.69 -29.08
N LEU A 373 12.72 6.12 -27.98
CA LEU A 373 14.12 5.70 -27.85
C LEU A 373 14.50 4.71 -28.96
N LEU A 374 13.60 3.76 -29.28
CA LEU A 374 13.75 2.78 -30.36
C LEU A 374 13.54 3.36 -31.77
N ARG A 375 13.17 4.65 -31.89
CA ARG A 375 12.76 5.32 -33.13
C ARG A 375 11.72 4.51 -33.92
N LEU A 376 10.72 3.96 -33.23
CA LEU A 376 9.61 3.27 -33.90
C LEU A 376 8.72 4.28 -34.64
N PRO A 377 8.30 3.99 -35.88
CA PRO A 377 7.30 4.80 -36.56
C PRO A 377 6.00 4.77 -35.75
N ARG A 378 5.38 5.94 -35.54
CA ARG A 378 4.14 6.09 -34.76
C ARG A 378 4.22 5.44 -33.37
N ALA A 379 5.35 5.61 -32.67
CA ALA A 379 5.60 5.03 -31.34
C ALA A 379 4.43 5.21 -30.34
N MET A 380 3.70 6.33 -30.41
CA MET A 380 2.52 6.61 -29.58
C MET A 380 1.35 5.66 -29.82
N LEU A 381 1.05 5.35 -31.09
CA LEU A 381 -0.05 4.46 -31.47
C LEU A 381 0.33 3.02 -31.15
N VAL A 382 1.58 2.65 -31.44
CA VAL A 382 2.11 1.32 -31.10
C VAL A 382 2.02 1.08 -29.59
N SER A 383 2.45 2.03 -28.75
CA SER A 383 2.33 1.88 -27.30
C SER A 383 0.88 1.83 -26.83
N ALA A 384 -0.03 2.62 -27.42
CA ALA A 384 -1.45 2.60 -27.08
C ALA A 384 -2.10 1.24 -27.35
N VAL A 385 -1.85 0.68 -28.54
CA VAL A 385 -2.35 -0.64 -28.93
C VAL A 385 -1.81 -1.74 -27.99
N LEU A 386 -0.53 -1.66 -27.60
CA LEU A 386 0.06 -2.65 -26.70
C LEU A 386 -0.51 -2.57 -25.28
N VAL A 387 -0.76 -1.36 -24.76
CA VAL A 387 -1.47 -1.19 -23.48
C VAL A 387 -2.88 -1.73 -23.56
N LEU A 388 -3.60 -1.47 -24.66
CA LEU A 388 -4.95 -1.98 -24.87
C LEU A 388 -4.95 -3.52 -24.87
N ILE A 389 -4.06 -4.16 -25.62
CA ILE A 389 -3.92 -5.62 -25.65
C ILE A 389 -3.58 -6.17 -24.26
N ALA A 390 -2.64 -5.54 -23.54
CA ALA A 390 -2.26 -5.98 -22.20
C ALA A 390 -3.42 -5.87 -21.19
N ASN A 391 -4.19 -4.78 -21.24
CA ASN A 391 -5.37 -4.59 -20.38
C ASN A 391 -6.51 -5.55 -20.74
N LEU A 392 -6.77 -5.78 -22.03
CA LEU A 392 -7.77 -6.77 -22.46
C LEU A 392 -7.36 -8.19 -22.04
N SER A 393 -6.08 -8.55 -22.21
CA SER A 393 -5.55 -9.85 -21.77
C SER A 393 -5.69 -10.01 -20.26
N THR A 394 -5.40 -8.95 -19.51
CA THR A 394 -5.56 -8.93 -18.06
C THR A 394 -7.01 -9.08 -17.66
N GLY A 395 -7.93 -8.34 -18.29
CA GLY A 395 -9.36 -8.48 -18.07
C GLY A 395 -9.84 -9.90 -18.34
N LEU A 396 -9.33 -10.55 -19.40
CA LEU A 396 -9.68 -11.92 -19.74
C LEU A 396 -9.15 -12.94 -18.71
N VAL A 397 -7.93 -12.75 -18.19
CA VAL A 397 -7.37 -13.58 -17.11
C VAL A 397 -8.14 -13.41 -15.79
N LEU A 398 -8.74 -12.24 -15.58
CA LEU A 398 -9.48 -11.91 -14.35
C LEU A 398 -10.97 -12.15 -14.44
N LEU A 399 -11.52 -12.44 -15.63
CA LEU A 399 -12.94 -12.78 -15.78
C LEU A 399 -13.43 -13.82 -14.77
N PRO A 400 -12.69 -14.91 -14.46
CA PRO A 400 -13.12 -15.87 -13.44
C PRO A 400 -13.26 -15.27 -12.05
N TRP A 401 -12.49 -14.22 -11.74
CA TRP A 401 -12.53 -13.53 -10.46
C TRP A 401 -13.60 -12.43 -10.44
N ALA A 402 -14.09 -12.00 -11.61
CA ALA A 402 -15.12 -10.98 -11.72
C ALA A 402 -16.45 -11.44 -11.11
N GLU A 403 -16.75 -12.75 -11.10
CA GLU A 403 -17.96 -13.28 -10.45
C GLU A 403 -17.97 -12.99 -8.94
N ASP A 404 -16.83 -13.14 -8.26
CA ASP A 404 -16.68 -12.76 -6.85
C ASP A 404 -16.85 -11.24 -6.66
N TRP A 405 -16.33 -10.44 -7.59
CA TRP A 405 -16.52 -8.98 -7.58
C TRP A 405 -17.99 -8.59 -7.74
N PHE A 406 -18.72 -9.23 -8.65
CA PHE A 406 -20.15 -8.98 -8.85
C PHE A 406 -20.98 -9.40 -7.64
N TRP A 407 -20.63 -10.50 -6.97
CA TRP A 407 -21.26 -10.88 -5.70
C TRP A 407 -21.03 -9.85 -4.60
N ILE A 408 -19.78 -9.40 -4.44
CA ILE A 408 -19.44 -8.36 -3.45
C ILE A 408 -20.18 -7.06 -3.78
N LEU A 409 -20.18 -6.61 -5.04
CA LEU A 409 -20.89 -5.40 -5.46
C LEU A 409 -22.41 -5.54 -5.33
N GLY A 410 -22.98 -6.72 -5.61
CA GLY A 410 -24.40 -6.99 -5.46
C GLY A 410 -24.88 -6.88 -4.02
N THR A 411 -24.09 -7.37 -3.06
CA THR A 411 -24.39 -7.20 -1.62
C THR A 411 -24.32 -5.73 -1.16
N TRP A 412 -23.57 -4.87 -1.86
CA TRP A 412 -23.50 -3.44 -1.58
C TRP A 412 -24.68 -2.64 -2.12
N VAL A 413 -25.32 -3.10 -3.20
CA VAL A 413 -26.44 -2.38 -3.84
C VAL A 413 -27.80 -2.84 -3.27
N GLY A 414 -27.87 -4.03 -2.67
CA GLY A 414 -29.14 -4.66 -2.26
C GLY A 414 -29.45 -4.72 -0.75
N GLY A 415 -28.61 -4.14 0.13
CA GLY A 415 -28.88 -4.14 1.58
C GLY A 415 -29.66 -2.90 2.03
N PRO A 416 -30.87 -3.02 2.63
CA PRO A 416 -31.62 -1.89 3.21
C PRO A 416 -30.95 -1.25 4.43
#